data_AF-A0A8E5HRE0-F1
#
_entry.id   AF-A0A8E5HRE0-F1
#
_cell.length_a   1.000
_cell.length_b   1.000
_cell.length_c   1.000
_cell.angle_alpha   90.00
_cell.angle_beta   90.00
_cell.angle_gamma   90.00
#
_symmetry.space_group_name_H-M   'P 1'
#
loop_
_entity.id
_entity.type
_entity.pdbx_description
1 polymer ?
#
loop_
_entity_poly.entity_id
_entity_poly.type
_entity_poly.pdbx_seq_one_letter_code
_entity_poly.pdbx_strand_id
1 'polypeptide(L)'
;MSEEIRATDTSTAAFNATSGTTNPTESVQSPPPVLGYGFPKPQGKIDVEEALNRKPLRWTFRGQVEANRARPAPEVLDHRREKDLEQAKQDMLEMQGALSQSNNFNSKSG
;
A
#
# COMPACT_ATOMS: atom_id res chain seq x y z
N MET A 1 -6.59 57.22 -14.34
CA MET A 1 -5.53 56.30 -14.79
C MET A 1 -5.52 55.15 -13.81
N SER A 2 -5.85 53.96 -14.29
CA SER A 2 -6.15 52.76 -13.52
C SER A 2 -4.92 52.21 -12.80
N GLU A 3 -5.10 51.76 -11.56
CA GLU A 3 -4.14 50.89 -10.86
C GLU A 3 -4.44 49.45 -11.24
N GLU A 4 -3.47 48.75 -11.84
CA GLU A 4 -3.53 47.30 -12.09
C GLU A 4 -2.39 46.63 -11.31
N ILE A 5 -2.75 46.04 -10.17
CA ILE A 5 -1.83 45.33 -9.28
C ILE A 5 -1.65 43.92 -9.83
N ARG A 6 -0.41 43.54 -10.16
CA ARG A 6 -0.02 42.15 -10.44
C ARG A 6 -0.02 41.35 -9.14
N ALA A 7 -0.66 40.18 -9.14
CA ALA A 7 -0.36 39.12 -8.17
C ALA A 7 -0.45 37.76 -8.89
N THR A 8 0.71 37.12 -9.01
CA THR A 8 0.86 35.69 -9.21
C THR A 8 0.47 34.98 -7.92
N ASP A 9 -0.37 33.95 -7.99
CA ASP A 9 -0.32 32.89 -6.98
C ASP A 9 -0.74 31.53 -7.54
N THR A 10 0.25 30.64 -7.52
CA THR A 10 0.13 29.19 -7.59
C THR A 10 -0.64 28.71 -6.38
N SER A 11 -1.67 27.87 -6.57
CA SER A 11 -2.17 27.03 -5.46
C SER A 11 -2.61 25.66 -5.95
N THR A 12 -1.70 24.70 -5.77
CA THR A 12 -1.94 23.26 -5.75
C THR A 12 -2.88 22.94 -4.58
N ALA A 13 -4.13 22.56 -4.86
CA ALA A 13 -5.02 22.06 -3.82
C ALA A 13 -4.99 20.52 -3.78
N ALA A 14 -4.49 20.03 -2.65
CA ALA A 14 -4.22 18.65 -2.29
C ALA A 14 -5.48 17.76 -2.23
N PHE A 15 -5.30 16.47 -2.55
CA PHE A 15 -6.22 15.41 -2.18
C PHE A 15 -6.19 15.24 -0.66
N ASN A 16 -7.21 15.76 0.04
CA ASN A 16 -7.39 15.49 1.45
C ASN A 16 -8.40 14.34 1.62
N ALA A 17 -7.88 13.17 1.99
CA ALA A 17 -8.69 12.10 2.55
C ALA A 17 -8.71 12.28 4.08
N THR A 18 -9.88 12.51 4.68
CA THR A 18 -10.10 12.31 6.12
C THR A 18 -11.57 11.94 6.38
N SER A 19 -11.72 10.67 6.78
CA SER A 19 -12.54 10.09 7.86
C SER A 19 -13.91 10.68 8.23
N GLY A 20 -14.89 9.79 8.37
CA GLY A 20 -16.30 10.10 8.54
C GLY A 20 -16.78 10.53 9.94
N THR A 21 -18.02 11.00 9.98
CA THR A 21 -19.01 10.88 11.07
C THR A 21 -20.39 11.30 10.52
N THR A 22 -21.40 10.63 11.04
CA THR A 22 -22.79 10.43 10.62
C THR A 22 -23.70 11.66 10.58
N ASN A 23 -24.62 11.70 9.60
CA ASN A 23 -26.00 12.21 9.70
C ASN A 23 -26.86 11.54 8.62
N PRO A 24 -28.00 10.89 8.93
CA PRO A 24 -28.91 10.37 7.90
C PRO A 24 -29.84 11.51 7.47
N THR A 25 -29.31 12.46 6.72
CA THR A 25 -30.18 13.27 5.87
C THR A 25 -30.47 12.38 4.68
N GLU A 26 -31.73 11.98 4.51
CA GLU A 26 -32.21 11.25 3.34
C GLU A 26 -31.64 11.93 2.09
N SER A 27 -30.54 11.40 1.57
CA SER A 27 -30.03 11.85 0.29
C SER A 27 -31.08 11.37 -0.68
N VAL A 28 -31.95 12.29 -1.10
CA VAL A 28 -32.73 12.13 -2.32
C VAL A 28 -31.68 11.75 -3.36
N GLN A 29 -31.61 10.46 -3.62
CA GLN A 29 -30.60 9.86 -4.47
C GLN A 29 -31.07 10.24 -5.87
N SER A 30 -30.76 11.49 -6.27
CA SER A 30 -31.02 11.92 -7.63
C SER A 30 -30.36 10.85 -8.50
N PRO A 31 -31.06 10.29 -9.50
CA PRO A 31 -30.42 9.36 -10.41
C PRO A 31 -29.11 9.99 -10.87
N PRO A 32 -28.00 9.21 -10.94
CA PRO A 32 -26.75 9.75 -11.41
C PRO A 32 -27.05 10.52 -12.70
N PRO A 33 -26.53 11.76 -12.84
CA PRO A 33 -26.88 12.61 -13.97
C PRO A 33 -26.72 11.76 -15.22
N VAL A 34 -27.80 11.65 -16.02
CA VAL A 34 -27.80 10.91 -17.29
C VAL A 34 -26.50 11.30 -17.94
N LEU A 35 -25.58 10.34 -18.05
CA LEU A 35 -24.22 10.58 -18.53
C LEU A 35 -24.42 11.20 -19.90
N GLY A 36 -24.36 12.54 -19.94
CA GLY A 36 -24.69 13.28 -21.14
C GLY A 36 -23.81 12.69 -22.22
N TYR A 37 -24.39 12.39 -23.38
CA TYR A 37 -23.64 11.85 -24.51
C TYR A 37 -22.43 12.74 -24.91
N GLY A 38 -22.32 13.95 -24.34
CA GLY A 38 -21.09 14.72 -24.24
C GLY A 38 -20.31 14.45 -22.95
N PHE A 39 -19.75 13.23 -22.79
CA PHE A 39 -18.52 13.10 -22.01
C PHE A 39 -17.51 14.11 -22.55
N PRO A 40 -16.69 14.77 -21.69
CA PRO A 40 -15.71 15.71 -22.18
C PRO A 40 -14.86 15.01 -23.23
N LYS A 41 -14.89 15.55 -24.45
CA LYS A 41 -14.07 15.02 -25.53
C LYS A 41 -12.62 15.07 -25.05
N PRO A 42 -11.82 14.03 -25.32
CA PRO A 42 -10.41 14.07 -24.97
C PRO A 42 -9.80 15.34 -25.55
N GLN A 43 -8.97 16.02 -24.74
CA GLN A 43 -8.37 17.33 -25.04
C GLN A 43 -7.54 17.34 -26.34
N GLY A 44 -7.20 16.17 -26.89
CA GLY A 44 -6.47 16.02 -28.15
C GLY A 44 -6.63 14.64 -28.77
N LYS A 45 -5.98 14.44 -29.92
CA LYS A 45 -5.84 13.11 -30.53
C LYS A 45 -5.02 12.23 -29.61
N ILE A 46 -5.49 11.00 -29.39
CA ILE A 46 -4.70 10.00 -28.66
C ILE A 46 -3.51 9.59 -29.53
N ASP A 47 -2.31 9.63 -28.96
CA ASP A 47 -1.14 9.01 -29.57
C ASP A 47 -1.25 7.49 -29.37
N VAL A 48 -1.57 6.78 -30.45
CA VAL A 48 -1.77 5.32 -30.42
C VAL A 48 -0.46 4.60 -30.16
N GLU A 49 0.65 5.10 -30.71
CA GLU A 49 1.96 4.49 -30.55
C GLU A 49 2.43 4.59 -29.10
N GLU A 50 2.27 5.76 -28.48
CA GLU A 50 2.52 5.93 -27.05
C GLU A 50 1.63 5.01 -26.20
N ALA A 51 0.33 4.95 -26.52
CA ALA A 51 -0.65 4.21 -25.75
C ALA A 51 -0.46 2.68 -25.81
N LEU A 52 0.16 2.16 -26.87
CA LEU A 52 0.52 0.74 -27.01
C LEU A 52 1.86 0.40 -26.36
N ASN A 53 2.84 1.31 -26.44
CA ASN A 53 4.18 1.10 -25.90
C ASN A 53 4.24 1.28 -24.37
N ARG A 54 3.30 2.02 -23.77
CA ARG A 54 3.25 2.18 -22.32
C ARG A 54 3.07 0.85 -21.60
N LYS A 55 3.64 0.75 -20.40
CA LYS A 55 3.40 -0.40 -19.51
C LYS A 55 1.91 -0.46 -19.14
N PRO A 56 1.31 -1.67 -19.16
CA PRO A 56 -0.09 -1.81 -18.85
C PRO A 56 -0.34 -1.51 -17.37
N LEU A 57 -1.49 -0.91 -17.08
CA LEU A 57 -1.89 -0.57 -15.71
C LEU A 57 -2.13 -1.83 -14.87
N ARG A 58 -2.05 -1.66 -13.55
CA ARG A 58 -2.21 -2.76 -12.57
C ARG A 58 -3.56 -3.47 -12.64
N TRP A 59 -4.62 -2.85 -13.15
CA TRP A 59 -5.93 -3.48 -13.28
C TRP A 59 -6.01 -4.49 -14.44
N THR A 60 -5.02 -4.47 -15.34
CA THR A 60 -4.92 -5.47 -16.42
C THR A 60 -4.32 -6.77 -15.91
N PHE A 61 -4.58 -7.88 -16.60
CA PHE A 61 -3.99 -9.18 -16.25
C PHE A 61 -2.46 -9.12 -16.18
N ARG A 62 -1.82 -8.54 -17.19
CA ARG A 62 -0.35 -8.38 -17.23
C ARG A 62 0.16 -7.49 -16.08
N GLY A 63 -0.56 -6.41 -15.78
CA GLY A 63 -0.22 -5.52 -14.67
C GLY A 63 -0.37 -6.18 -13.29
N GLN A 64 -1.39 -7.03 -13.10
CA GLN A 64 -1.53 -7.84 -11.88
C GLN A 64 -0.37 -8.83 -11.72
N VAL A 65 -0.01 -9.54 -12.79
CA VAL A 65 1.10 -10.50 -12.77
C VAL A 65 2.43 -9.81 -12.49
N GLU A 66 2.72 -8.69 -13.14
CA GLU A 66 3.95 -7.91 -12.90
C GLU A 66 4.01 -7.38 -11.46
N ALA A 67 2.89 -6.88 -10.93
CA ALA A 67 2.79 -6.41 -9.56
C ALA A 67 2.99 -7.52 -8.52
N ASN A 68 2.55 -8.75 -8.82
CA ASN A 68 2.68 -9.90 -7.93
C ASN A 68 4.03 -10.62 -8.05
N ARG A 69 4.81 -10.36 -9.11
CA ARG A 69 6.11 -11.00 -9.34
C ARG A 69 7.13 -10.77 -8.22
N ALA A 70 7.06 -9.63 -7.54
CA ALA A 70 7.94 -9.29 -6.42
C ALA A 70 7.48 -9.88 -5.08
N ARG A 71 6.27 -10.46 -5.01
CA ARG A 71 5.81 -11.11 -3.78
C ARG A 71 6.40 -12.51 -3.70
N PRO A 72 7.00 -12.90 -2.56
CA PRO A 72 7.41 -14.28 -2.36
C PRO A 72 6.16 -15.18 -2.46
N ALA A 73 6.29 -16.28 -3.18
CA ALA A 73 5.24 -17.29 -3.25
C ALA A 73 4.91 -17.75 -1.81
N PRO A 74 3.63 -18.03 -1.50
CA PRO A 74 3.22 -18.42 -0.15
C PRO A 74 4.01 -19.63 0.37
N GLU A 75 4.33 -20.58 -0.51
CA GLU A 75 5.12 -21.78 -0.19
C GLU A 75 6.56 -21.46 0.28
N VAL A 76 7.19 -20.43 -0.27
CA VAL A 76 8.54 -19.98 0.14
C VAL A 76 8.50 -19.29 1.51
N LEU A 77 7.38 -18.63 1.84
CA LEU A 77 7.20 -18.03 3.16
C LEU A 77 7.00 -19.10 4.24
N ASP A 78 6.30 -20.18 3.94
CA ASP A 78 6.02 -21.24 4.90
C ASP A 78 7.28 -22.02 5.26
N HIS A 79 8.13 -22.38 4.29
CA HIS A 79 9.42 -23.03 4.57
C HIS A 79 10.40 -22.14 5.34
N ARG A 80 10.43 -20.83 5.06
CA ARG A 80 11.22 -19.89 5.86
C ARG A 80 10.70 -19.81 7.29
N ARG A 81 9.39 -19.70 7.46
CA ARG A 81 8.75 -19.64 8.78
C ARG A 81 9.02 -20.91 9.58
N GLU A 82 8.95 -22.09 8.96
CA GLU A 82 9.26 -23.36 9.61
C GLU A 82 10.70 -23.42 10.09
N LYS A 83 11.66 -23.04 9.25
CA LYS A 83 13.07 -22.95 9.62
C LYS A 83 13.33 -21.95 10.76
N ASP A 84 12.68 -20.79 10.72
CA ASP A 84 12.82 -19.77 11.76
C ASP A 84 12.26 -20.27 13.11
N LEU A 85 11.17 -21.05 13.09
CA LEU A 85 10.60 -21.67 14.28
C LEU A 85 11.51 -22.78 14.84
N GLU A 86 12.11 -23.61 13.98
CA GLU A 86 13.08 -24.62 14.42
C GLU A 86 14.30 -23.98 15.08
N GLN A 87 14.83 -22.90 14.49
CA GLN A 87 15.95 -22.15 15.08
C GLN A 87 15.57 -21.54 16.43
N ALA A 88 14.42 -20.85 16.51
CA ALA A 88 13.96 -20.26 17.76
C ALA A 88 13.77 -21.30 18.87
N LYS A 89 13.37 -22.52 18.50
CA LYS A 89 13.24 -23.63 19.44
C LYS A 89 14.60 -24.11 19.97
N GLN A 90 15.63 -24.16 19.13
CA GLN A 90 16.99 -24.48 19.54
C GLN A 90 17.58 -23.41 20.45
N ASP A 91 17.45 -22.13 20.07
CA ASP A 91 17.96 -21.00 20.85
C ASP A 91 17.31 -20.97 22.25
N MET A 92 16.00 -21.21 22.35
CA MET A 92 15.30 -21.25 23.64
C MET A 92 15.85 -22.37 24.55
N LEU A 93 16.13 -23.55 23.97
CA LEU A 93 16.65 -24.69 24.71
C LEU A 93 18.09 -24.43 25.19
N GLU A 94 18.91 -23.80 24.35
CA GLU A 94 20.27 -23.41 24.71
C GLU A 94 20.27 -22.37 25.84
N MET A 95 19.42 -21.34 25.74
CA MET A 95 19.25 -20.35 26.79
C MET A 95 18.80 -20.98 28.11
N GLN A 96 17.84 -21.92 28.07
CA GLN A 96 17.40 -22.66 29.25
C GLN A 96 18.54 -23.48 29.88
N GLY A 97 19.37 -24.11 29.05
CA GLY A 97 20.56 -24.85 29.49
C GLY A 97 21.58 -23.92 30.16
N ALA A 98 21.87 -22.78 29.54
CA ALA A 98 22.81 -21.79 30.05
C ALA A 98 22.38 -21.22 31.41
N LEU A 99 21.09 -20.87 31.58
CA LEU A 99 20.51 -20.41 32.85
C LEU A 99 20.59 -21.47 33.95
N SER A 100 20.37 -22.74 33.60
CA SER A 100 20.44 -23.84 34.57
C SER A 100 21.88 -24.09 35.04
N GLN A 101 22.86 -23.95 34.15
CA GLN A 101 24.28 -24.10 34.50
C GLN A 101 24.79 -22.92 35.34
N SER A 102 24.46 -21.68 34.98
CA SER A 102 24.89 -20.49 35.73
C SER A 102 24.39 -20.50 37.17
N ASN A 103 23.16 -20.98 37.41
CA ASN A 103 22.61 -21.12 38.76
C ASN A 103 23.33 -22.19 39.60
N ASN A 104 23.87 -23.23 38.97
CA ASN A 104 24.55 -24.32 39.66
C ASN A 104 26.00 -24.00 40.04
N PHE A 105 26.66 -23.09 39.33
CA PHE A 105 27.99 -22.60 39.71
C PHE A 105 27.95 -21.62 40.89
N ASN A 106 26.82 -20.93 41.10
CA ASN A 106 26.69 -19.93 42.17
C ASN A 106 26.32 -20.54 43.54
N SER A 107 25.86 -21.80 43.58
CA SER A 107 25.43 -22.49 44.81
C SER A 107 26.55 -23.25 45.55
N LYS A 108 27.76 -23.32 44.98
CA LYS A 108 28.90 -24.09 45.53
C LYS A 108 29.98 -23.23 46.19
N SER A 109 29.72 -21.93 46.33
CA SER A 109 30.66 -20.91 46.81
C SER A 109 30.27 -20.28 48.17
N GLY A 110 29.29 -20.87 48.87
CA GLY A 110 28.80 -20.40 50.17
C GLY A 110 29.11 -21.38 51.29
#